data_AF-A0A9P7U9C4-F1
#
_entry.id   AF-A0A9P7U9C4-F1
#
_cell.length_a   1.000
_cell.length_b   1.000
_cell.length_c   1.000
_cell.angle_alpha   90.00
_cell.angle_beta   90.00
_cell.angle_gamma   90.00
#
_symmetry.space_group_name_H-M   'P 1'
#
loop_
_entity.id
_entity.type
_entity.pdbx_description
1 polymer ?
#
loop_
_entity_poly.entity_id
_entity_poly.type
_entity_poly.pdbx_seq_one_letter_code
_entity_poly.pdbx_strand_id
1 'polypeptide(L)'
;MGTTGGGKQEDVSYASFMSSKAFEFMVGPEKKPFIIHSELVASLSPVLERLVKGNMEEAQKGSVVWEHVDEQTFIRFSQLYVLADCYGITPLMKLSLSTLYSVLTVFLEWDDVADMLIKLLRYCFENDTPAELRELVVRYAVCHIENLWERTETTELARTHADFSSAIVEAMLYSLNCFTRHREDDMGNTGGKKKGDVSYASFMSDKAFEFLVGPEKKPFIIHSELVASLSPVLERLVKGELKEAQEGSVVWEHVDVQTFIRFSQYAYTRTYEYPAFRPRSQPKASLGDRTIVESRSRSKTAMHHLRTWAKDSFVDQLSSFSNQTYMVMERTSPLADGQKNDAEILLSHARLYVLADCYGIAPLMSLSLTTLHHVLLEIPEWDDVADMFIELLHYCYGNETPAALKEFVVEYAVCQVDNLWHRDEVKNFAQTHGEFSSAVIEGMVMSLNLFV
;
A
#
# COMPACT_ATOMS: atom_id res chain seq x y z
N MET A 1 10.53 52.29 -33.70
CA MET A 1 9.15 52.11 -33.19
C MET A 1 8.63 50.81 -33.76
N GLY A 2 8.37 49.79 -32.94
CA GLY A 2 7.76 48.55 -33.42
C GLY A 2 6.24 48.65 -33.36
N THR A 3 5.56 48.37 -34.47
CA THR A 3 4.10 48.28 -34.50
C THR A 3 3.66 46.92 -33.93
N THR A 4 2.99 46.93 -32.79
CA THR A 4 2.42 45.72 -32.18
C THR A 4 1.28 45.17 -33.04
N GLY A 5 1.46 43.96 -33.54
CA GLY A 5 0.40 43.22 -34.24
C GLY A 5 -0.65 42.75 -33.25
N GLY A 6 -1.70 43.56 -33.03
CA GLY A 6 -2.87 43.14 -32.28
C GLY A 6 -3.64 42.08 -33.05
N GLY A 7 -3.59 40.82 -32.58
CA GLY A 7 -4.44 39.76 -33.11
C GLY A 7 -5.90 40.12 -32.88
N LYS A 8 -6.66 40.34 -33.95
CA LYS A 8 -8.11 40.52 -33.87
C LYS A 8 -8.74 39.18 -33.51
N GLN A 9 -9.48 39.15 -32.42
CA GLN A 9 -10.56 38.19 -32.26
C GLN A 9 -11.67 38.63 -33.22
N GLU A 10 -11.98 37.81 -34.22
CA GLU A 10 -12.99 38.16 -35.23
C GLU A 10 -14.39 37.92 -34.66
N ASP A 11 -15.12 39.00 -34.38
CA ASP A 11 -16.53 38.96 -33.99
C ASP A 11 -17.38 38.43 -35.16
N VAL A 12 -17.56 37.12 -35.21
CA VAL A 12 -18.47 36.46 -36.14
C VAL A 12 -19.89 36.96 -35.89
N SER A 13 -20.56 37.43 -36.95
CA SER A 13 -21.84 38.12 -36.82
C SER A 13 -22.94 37.19 -36.29
N TYR A 14 -23.80 37.72 -35.42
CA TYR A 14 -25.02 37.04 -34.99
C TYR A 14 -25.89 36.58 -36.17
N ALA A 15 -25.91 37.35 -37.27
CA ALA A 15 -26.61 36.99 -38.49
C ALA A 15 -25.99 35.77 -39.22
N SER A 16 -24.66 35.59 -39.17
CA SER A 16 -24.00 34.39 -39.71
C SER A 16 -24.22 33.14 -38.85
N PHE A 17 -24.31 33.26 -37.52
CA PHE A 17 -24.69 32.13 -36.67
C PHE A 17 -26.10 31.62 -37.03
N MET A 18 -27.11 32.51 -37.00
CA MET A 18 -28.51 32.16 -37.26
C MET A 18 -28.82 31.69 -38.69
N SER A 19 -27.93 31.91 -39.65
CA SER A 19 -28.05 31.44 -41.05
C SER A 19 -27.16 30.24 -41.38
N SER A 20 -26.31 29.79 -40.44
CA SER A 20 -25.49 28.59 -40.61
C SER A 20 -26.32 27.30 -40.47
N LYS A 21 -25.82 26.20 -41.05
CA LYS A 21 -26.49 24.89 -41.00
C LYS A 21 -26.80 24.46 -39.57
N ALA A 22 -27.93 23.77 -39.38
CA ALA A 22 -28.17 23.02 -38.16
C ALA A 22 -27.20 21.83 -38.03
N PHE A 23 -26.80 21.51 -36.80
CA PHE A 23 -26.07 20.30 -36.43
C PHE A 23 -26.72 19.69 -35.18
N GLU A 24 -26.90 18.37 -35.15
CA GLU A 24 -27.68 17.67 -34.13
C GLU A 24 -26.78 16.94 -33.11
N PHE A 25 -27.01 17.20 -31.83
CA PHE A 25 -26.32 16.55 -30.71
C PHE A 25 -27.31 15.60 -30.03
N MET A 26 -27.03 14.30 -30.13
CA MET A 26 -27.85 13.25 -29.54
C MET A 26 -27.26 12.90 -28.17
N VAL A 27 -27.78 13.50 -27.10
CA VAL A 27 -27.14 13.52 -25.77
C VAL A 27 -27.79 12.52 -24.81
N GLY A 28 -26.95 11.83 -24.03
CA GLY A 28 -27.33 10.86 -23.00
C GLY A 28 -27.81 9.51 -23.54
N PRO A 29 -28.14 8.55 -22.65
CA PRO A 29 -28.50 7.18 -23.05
C PRO A 29 -29.80 7.10 -23.86
N GLU A 30 -30.74 8.04 -23.66
CA GLU A 30 -31.95 8.17 -24.47
C GLU A 30 -31.71 8.85 -25.84
N LYS A 31 -30.48 9.32 -26.11
CA LYS A 31 -30.06 9.98 -27.36
C LYS A 31 -30.97 11.18 -27.72
N LYS A 32 -31.19 12.04 -26.72
CA LYS A 32 -32.11 13.18 -26.79
C LYS A 32 -31.56 14.26 -27.76
N PRO A 33 -32.31 14.69 -28.79
CA PRO A 33 -31.80 15.60 -29.81
C PRO A 33 -31.75 17.05 -29.33
N PHE A 34 -30.59 17.68 -29.51
CA PHE A 34 -30.36 19.12 -29.34
C PHE A 34 -29.79 19.70 -30.63
N ILE A 35 -30.49 20.65 -31.25
CA ILE A 35 -30.10 21.23 -32.53
C ILE A 35 -29.39 22.57 -32.30
N ILE A 36 -28.16 22.71 -32.78
CA ILE A 36 -27.32 23.90 -32.60
C ILE A 36 -26.78 24.37 -33.96
N HIS A 37 -26.60 25.68 -34.12
CA HIS A 37 -26.05 26.27 -35.34
C HIS A 37 -24.55 25.98 -35.50
N SER A 38 -24.19 25.39 -36.64
CA SER A 38 -22.84 24.91 -36.98
C SER A 38 -21.72 25.93 -36.82
N GLU A 39 -21.97 27.19 -37.19
CA GLU A 39 -20.94 28.25 -37.10
C GLU A 39 -20.69 28.66 -35.64
N LEU A 40 -21.72 28.58 -34.79
CA LEU A 40 -21.59 28.82 -33.35
C LEU A 40 -20.82 27.67 -32.68
N VAL A 41 -21.09 26.41 -33.06
CA VAL A 41 -20.33 25.25 -32.59
C VAL A 41 -18.85 25.36 -32.98
N ALA A 42 -18.57 25.70 -34.24
CA ALA A 42 -17.20 25.83 -34.73
C ALA A 42 -16.39 26.93 -34.02
N SER A 43 -17.03 28.05 -33.64
CA SER A 43 -16.36 29.12 -32.89
C SER A 43 -15.93 28.75 -31.46
N LEU A 44 -16.44 27.65 -30.89
CA LEU A 44 -16.10 27.22 -29.53
C LEU A 44 -14.73 26.54 -29.45
N SER A 45 -14.31 25.81 -30.49
CA SER A 45 -12.94 25.28 -30.57
C SER A 45 -12.51 24.77 -31.96
N PRO A 46 -11.18 24.67 -32.23
CA PRO A 46 -10.64 24.01 -33.43
C PRO A 46 -10.89 22.49 -33.50
N VAL A 47 -11.41 21.86 -32.45
CA VAL A 47 -11.84 20.45 -32.48
C VAL A 47 -13.31 20.38 -32.95
N LEU A 48 -14.17 21.22 -32.40
CA LEU A 48 -15.58 21.35 -32.81
C LEU A 48 -15.73 21.88 -34.24
N GLU A 49 -14.86 22.79 -34.69
CA GLU A 49 -14.82 23.20 -36.09
C GLU A 49 -14.54 22.01 -37.03
N ARG A 50 -13.61 21.12 -36.66
CA ARG A 50 -13.33 19.91 -37.45
C ARG A 50 -14.46 18.87 -37.37
N LEU A 51 -15.17 18.78 -36.24
CA LEU A 51 -16.36 17.93 -36.08
C LEU A 51 -17.52 18.35 -36.99
N VAL A 52 -17.69 19.65 -37.24
CA VAL A 52 -18.88 20.20 -37.91
C VAL A 52 -18.62 20.68 -39.34
N LYS A 53 -17.42 21.19 -39.64
CA LYS A 53 -17.02 21.67 -40.99
C LYS A 53 -15.99 20.76 -41.67
N GLY A 54 -15.44 19.76 -40.97
CA GLY A 54 -14.43 18.85 -41.50
C GLY A 54 -15.00 17.74 -42.38
N ASN A 55 -14.18 16.72 -42.64
CA ASN A 55 -14.53 15.58 -43.50
C ASN A 55 -14.67 14.27 -42.70
N MET A 56 -15.21 14.34 -41.49
CA MET A 56 -15.52 13.18 -40.63
C MET A 56 -16.99 12.75 -40.86
N GLU A 57 -17.36 11.52 -40.50
CA GLU A 57 -18.71 11.00 -40.80
C GLU A 57 -19.81 11.80 -40.10
N GLU A 58 -19.54 12.32 -38.90
CA GLU A 58 -20.41 13.20 -38.13
C GLU A 58 -20.69 14.51 -38.87
N ALA A 59 -19.66 15.09 -39.52
CA ALA A 59 -19.76 16.31 -40.32
C ALA A 59 -20.60 16.10 -41.58
N GLN A 60 -20.47 14.93 -42.23
CA GLN A 60 -21.26 14.56 -43.41
C GLN A 60 -22.71 14.22 -43.06
N LYS A 61 -22.92 13.57 -41.91
CA LYS A 61 -24.23 13.19 -41.37
C LYS A 61 -24.99 14.37 -40.74
N GLY A 62 -24.26 15.40 -40.29
CA GLY A 62 -24.82 16.56 -39.58
C GLY A 62 -25.21 16.27 -38.13
N SER A 63 -24.68 15.20 -37.53
CA SER A 63 -25.06 14.76 -36.18
C SER A 63 -23.90 14.08 -35.43
N VAL A 64 -23.77 14.32 -34.12
CA VAL A 64 -22.90 13.58 -33.20
C VAL A 64 -23.71 12.97 -32.05
N VAL A 65 -23.22 11.88 -31.46
CA VAL A 65 -23.86 11.22 -30.32
C VAL A 65 -22.94 11.30 -29.09
N TRP A 66 -23.47 11.74 -27.95
CA TRP A 66 -22.78 11.87 -26.67
C TRP A 66 -23.50 11.03 -25.61
N GLU A 67 -23.38 9.70 -25.74
CA GLU A 67 -24.15 8.72 -24.94
C GLU A 67 -23.79 8.77 -23.44
N HIS A 68 -22.58 9.23 -23.10
CA HIS A 68 -22.01 9.25 -21.76
C HIS A 68 -22.29 10.53 -20.95
N VAL A 69 -23.31 11.33 -21.31
CA VAL A 69 -23.70 12.52 -20.54
C VAL A 69 -24.99 12.24 -19.76
N ASP A 70 -24.87 12.20 -18.43
CA ASP A 70 -25.89 11.77 -17.46
C ASP A 70 -26.76 12.95 -16.96
N GLU A 71 -27.84 12.65 -16.22
CA GLU A 71 -28.70 13.63 -15.58
C GLU A 71 -28.40 13.91 -14.08
N GLN A 72 -27.36 13.36 -13.44
CA GLN A 72 -27.03 13.63 -12.03
C GLN A 72 -25.92 14.68 -11.81
N THR A 73 -26.12 15.56 -10.83
CA THR A 73 -25.46 16.88 -10.70
C THR A 73 -23.92 16.87 -10.75
N PHE A 74 -23.25 16.06 -9.92
CA PHE A 74 -21.78 16.06 -9.84
C PHE A 74 -21.11 15.36 -11.04
N ILE A 75 -21.73 14.28 -11.49
CA ILE A 75 -21.28 13.50 -12.66
C ILE A 75 -21.44 14.35 -13.93
N ARG A 76 -22.55 15.09 -14.10
CA ARG A 76 -22.74 16.10 -15.16
C ARG A 76 -21.55 17.05 -15.28
N PHE A 77 -21.13 17.70 -14.18
CA PHE A 77 -20.03 18.67 -14.24
C PHE A 77 -18.69 18.03 -14.59
N SER A 78 -18.48 16.79 -14.14
CA SER A 78 -17.25 16.02 -14.42
C SER A 78 -17.19 15.57 -15.88
N GLN A 79 -18.31 15.05 -16.41
CA GLN A 79 -18.47 14.72 -17.83
C GLN A 79 -18.37 15.97 -18.72
N LEU A 80 -18.93 17.10 -18.28
CA LEU A 80 -18.84 18.39 -18.99
C LEU A 80 -17.41 18.94 -18.99
N TYR A 81 -16.65 18.72 -17.91
CA TYR A 81 -15.22 19.04 -17.85
C TYR A 81 -14.41 18.15 -18.80
N VAL A 82 -14.60 16.82 -18.76
CA VAL A 82 -13.94 15.86 -19.67
C VAL A 82 -14.25 16.19 -21.13
N LEU A 83 -15.53 16.46 -21.46
CA LEU A 83 -15.95 16.86 -22.79
C LEU A 83 -15.32 18.20 -23.20
N ALA A 84 -15.28 19.18 -22.30
CA ALA A 84 -14.63 20.45 -22.55
C ALA A 84 -13.12 20.29 -22.79
N ASP A 85 -12.44 19.36 -22.11
CA ASP A 85 -11.02 19.04 -22.34
C ASP A 85 -10.81 18.36 -23.70
N CYS A 86 -11.55 17.28 -24.01
CA CYS A 86 -11.48 16.58 -25.29
C CYS A 86 -11.71 17.50 -26.50
N TYR A 87 -12.57 18.51 -26.35
CA TYR A 87 -12.81 19.52 -27.38
C TYR A 87 -11.96 20.80 -27.21
N GLY A 88 -11.14 20.96 -26.18
CA GLY A 88 -10.25 22.13 -25.98
C GLY A 88 -10.95 23.44 -25.58
N ILE A 89 -12.11 23.36 -24.95
CA ILE A 89 -12.97 24.49 -24.57
C ILE A 89 -12.60 25.02 -23.17
N THR A 90 -11.42 25.64 -23.04
CA THR A 90 -10.85 26.07 -21.74
C THR A 90 -11.78 26.89 -20.83
N PRO A 91 -12.66 27.80 -21.33
CA PRO A 91 -13.62 28.50 -20.47
C PRO A 91 -14.64 27.56 -19.81
N LEU A 92 -15.07 26.52 -20.53
CA LEU A 92 -16.04 25.53 -20.06
C LEU A 92 -15.41 24.54 -19.08
N MET A 93 -14.13 24.16 -19.28
CA MET A 93 -13.35 23.40 -18.30
C MET A 93 -13.32 24.16 -16.96
N LYS A 94 -12.88 25.42 -16.98
CA LYS A 94 -12.77 26.26 -15.77
C LYS A 94 -14.11 26.47 -15.08
N LEU A 95 -15.18 26.73 -15.84
CA LEU A 95 -16.52 26.86 -15.28
C LEU A 95 -16.95 25.55 -14.60
N SER A 96 -16.87 24.42 -15.30
CA SER A 96 -17.29 23.11 -14.79
C SER A 96 -16.52 22.70 -13.52
N LEU A 97 -15.20 22.89 -13.49
CA LEU A 97 -14.38 22.58 -12.32
C LEU A 97 -14.70 23.50 -11.13
N SER A 98 -14.91 24.80 -11.38
CA SER A 98 -15.27 25.76 -10.32
C SER A 98 -16.68 25.52 -9.77
N THR A 99 -17.63 25.08 -10.61
CA THR A 99 -18.97 24.69 -10.17
C THR A 99 -18.95 23.37 -9.41
N LEU A 100 -18.18 22.37 -9.87
CA LEU A 100 -17.99 21.10 -9.15
C LEU A 100 -17.42 21.34 -7.75
N TYR A 101 -16.35 22.14 -7.64
CA TYR A 101 -15.81 22.60 -6.34
C TYR A 101 -16.90 23.25 -5.49
N SER A 102 -17.64 24.21 -6.05
CA SER A 102 -18.68 24.93 -5.30
C SER A 102 -19.77 24.00 -4.77
N VAL A 103 -20.23 23.01 -5.55
CA VAL A 103 -21.29 22.09 -5.13
C VAL A 103 -20.76 21.07 -4.10
N LEU A 104 -19.52 20.58 -4.25
CA LEU A 104 -18.85 19.75 -3.23
C LEU A 104 -18.71 20.48 -1.87
N THR A 105 -18.54 21.81 -1.88
CA THR A 105 -18.45 22.62 -0.65
C THR A 105 -19.80 23.09 -0.06
N VAL A 106 -20.95 22.80 -0.70
CA VAL A 106 -22.25 23.36 -0.29
C VAL A 106 -23.25 22.27 0.12
N PHE A 107 -23.57 22.28 1.42
CA PHE A 107 -24.63 21.54 2.12
C PHE A 107 -25.53 20.59 1.30
N LEU A 108 -25.20 19.31 1.40
CA LEU A 108 -26.11 18.16 1.30
C LEU A 108 -25.89 17.29 2.56
N GLU A 109 -26.79 16.34 2.84
CA GLU A 109 -26.58 15.39 3.94
C GLU A 109 -25.45 14.41 3.58
N TRP A 110 -24.63 14.02 4.57
CA TRP A 110 -23.36 13.33 4.30
C TRP A 110 -23.53 12.02 3.53
N ASP A 111 -24.58 11.25 3.81
CA ASP A 111 -24.82 9.97 3.13
C ASP A 111 -25.13 10.14 1.63
N ASP A 112 -25.90 11.16 1.24
CA ASP A 112 -26.14 11.51 -0.17
C ASP A 112 -24.83 11.96 -0.87
N VAL A 113 -23.97 12.68 -0.14
CA VAL A 113 -22.65 13.10 -0.64
C VAL A 113 -21.72 11.91 -0.81
N ALA A 114 -21.65 11.01 0.16
CA ALA A 114 -20.76 9.85 0.15
C ALA A 114 -21.09 8.92 -1.04
N ASP A 115 -22.36 8.55 -1.20
CA ASP A 115 -22.84 7.72 -2.30
C ASP A 115 -22.57 8.36 -3.68
N MET A 116 -22.63 9.69 -3.79
CA MET A 116 -22.33 10.42 -5.02
C MET A 116 -20.82 10.57 -5.26
N LEU A 117 -20.04 10.78 -4.20
CA LEU A 117 -18.58 10.91 -4.24
C LEU A 117 -17.93 9.58 -4.61
N ILE A 118 -18.42 8.45 -4.12
CA ILE A 118 -17.97 7.11 -4.52
C ILE A 118 -18.22 6.88 -6.02
N LYS A 119 -19.38 7.27 -6.55
CA LYS A 119 -19.70 7.19 -7.99
C LYS A 119 -18.81 8.13 -8.82
N LEU A 120 -18.47 9.31 -8.30
CA LEU A 120 -17.58 10.26 -8.95
C LEU A 120 -16.11 9.80 -8.95
N LEU A 121 -15.61 9.28 -7.83
CA LEU A 121 -14.30 8.63 -7.75
C LEU A 121 -14.22 7.46 -8.73
N ARG A 122 -15.22 6.57 -8.71
CA ARG A 122 -15.33 5.47 -9.66
C ARG A 122 -15.27 5.96 -11.12
N TYR A 123 -16.05 6.98 -11.48
CA TYR A 123 -15.98 7.59 -12.82
C TYR A 123 -14.57 8.11 -13.16
N CYS A 124 -13.89 8.79 -12.23
CA CYS A 124 -12.56 9.35 -12.42
C CYS A 124 -11.45 8.30 -12.63
N PHE A 125 -11.61 7.08 -12.12
CA PHE A 125 -10.60 6.00 -12.17
C PHE A 125 -10.97 4.83 -13.08
N GLU A 126 -12.24 4.69 -13.49
CA GLU A 126 -12.67 3.76 -14.56
C GLU A 126 -12.59 4.40 -15.97
N ASN A 127 -12.45 5.73 -16.08
CA ASN A 127 -12.43 6.46 -17.36
C ASN A 127 -11.18 7.33 -17.48
N ASP A 128 -10.76 7.64 -18.71
CA ASP A 128 -9.63 8.54 -18.96
C ASP A 128 -10.03 10.00 -18.72
N THR A 129 -10.01 10.41 -17.45
CA THR A 129 -10.33 11.76 -17.00
C THR A 129 -9.06 12.61 -16.80
N PRO A 130 -9.05 13.92 -17.07
CA PRO A 130 -7.83 14.73 -16.93
C PRO A 130 -7.39 14.89 -15.47
N ALA A 131 -6.08 15.04 -15.27
CA ALA A 131 -5.47 15.00 -13.93
C ALA A 131 -5.99 16.07 -12.95
N GLU A 132 -6.31 17.28 -13.40
CA GLU A 132 -6.85 18.35 -12.53
C GLU A 132 -8.18 17.95 -11.88
N LEU A 133 -9.01 17.18 -12.59
CA LEU A 133 -10.30 16.68 -12.10
C LEU A 133 -10.08 15.55 -11.09
N ARG A 134 -9.19 14.59 -11.39
CA ARG A 134 -8.82 13.52 -10.43
C ARG A 134 -8.26 14.11 -9.14
N GLU A 135 -7.34 15.06 -9.25
CA GLU A 135 -6.72 15.73 -8.11
C GLU A 135 -7.75 16.47 -7.23
N LEU A 136 -8.70 17.21 -7.83
CA LEU A 136 -9.77 17.88 -7.07
C LEU A 136 -10.60 16.88 -6.26
N VAL A 137 -11.06 15.80 -6.90
CA VAL A 137 -11.94 14.81 -6.26
C VAL A 137 -11.19 14.02 -5.19
N VAL A 138 -9.92 13.63 -5.44
CA VAL A 138 -9.06 12.95 -4.45
C VAL A 138 -8.77 13.84 -3.25
N ARG A 139 -8.44 15.13 -3.45
CA ARG A 139 -8.24 16.08 -2.34
C ARG A 139 -9.49 16.23 -1.48
N TYR A 140 -10.68 16.32 -2.09
CA TYR A 140 -11.94 16.38 -1.37
C TYR A 140 -12.27 15.07 -0.64
N ALA A 141 -12.01 13.91 -1.25
CA ALA A 141 -12.18 12.61 -0.61
C ALA A 141 -11.29 12.44 0.63
N VAL A 142 -10.05 12.93 0.58
CA VAL A 142 -9.13 12.94 1.74
C VAL A 142 -9.66 13.80 2.89
N CYS A 143 -10.37 14.90 2.63
CA CYS A 143 -11.00 15.71 3.68
C CYS A 143 -12.12 14.98 4.45
N HIS A 144 -12.59 13.83 3.96
CA HIS A 144 -13.67 13.05 4.58
C HIS A 144 -13.35 11.55 4.66
N ILE A 145 -12.06 11.17 4.57
CA ILE A 145 -11.63 9.78 4.38
C ILE A 145 -12.09 8.87 5.52
N GLU A 146 -12.16 9.37 6.75
CA GLU A 146 -12.60 8.65 7.96
C GLU A 146 -14.00 8.04 7.76
N ASN A 147 -14.98 8.85 7.36
CA ASN A 147 -16.36 8.40 7.07
C ASN A 147 -16.48 7.66 5.73
N LEU A 148 -15.62 7.98 4.76
CA LEU A 148 -15.66 7.38 3.43
C LEU A 148 -15.13 5.95 3.43
N TRP A 149 -14.20 5.63 4.34
CA TRP A 149 -13.58 4.30 4.48
C TRP A 149 -14.48 3.27 5.18
N GLU A 150 -15.49 3.72 5.93
CA GLU A 150 -16.55 2.84 6.47
C GLU A 150 -17.43 2.21 5.37
N ARG A 151 -17.46 2.80 4.17
CA ARG A 151 -18.26 2.32 3.04
C ARG A 151 -17.49 1.23 2.28
N THR A 152 -18.09 0.04 2.19
CA THR A 152 -17.52 -1.15 1.54
C THR A 152 -17.01 -0.88 0.12
N GLU A 153 -17.78 -0.10 -0.64
CA GLU A 153 -17.58 0.29 -2.03
C GLU A 153 -16.30 1.14 -2.21
N THR A 154 -15.93 1.94 -1.22
CA THR A 154 -14.65 2.68 -1.20
C THR A 154 -13.49 1.71 -1.08
N THR A 155 -13.59 0.72 -0.20
CA THR A 155 -12.52 -0.27 0.03
C THR A 155 -12.43 -1.30 -1.11
N GLU A 156 -13.53 -1.56 -1.84
CA GLU A 156 -13.52 -2.34 -3.08
C GLU A 156 -12.86 -1.55 -4.22
N LEU A 157 -13.21 -0.26 -4.38
CA LEU A 157 -12.57 0.63 -5.35
C LEU A 157 -11.07 0.74 -5.09
N ALA A 158 -10.65 0.84 -3.83
CA ALA A 158 -9.24 0.87 -3.42
C ALA A 158 -8.47 -0.40 -3.79
N ARG A 159 -9.01 -1.59 -3.49
CA ARG A 159 -8.37 -2.87 -3.85
C ARG A 159 -8.32 -3.10 -5.36
N THR A 160 -9.28 -2.56 -6.11
CA THR A 160 -9.40 -2.72 -7.57
C THR A 160 -8.57 -1.71 -8.36
N HIS A 161 -8.53 -0.45 -7.93
CA HIS A 161 -7.84 0.66 -8.59
C HIS A 161 -6.62 1.10 -7.76
N ALA A 162 -5.49 0.46 -8.02
CA ALA A 162 -4.23 0.70 -7.31
C ALA A 162 -3.70 2.15 -7.47
N ASP A 163 -4.02 2.81 -8.60
CA ASP A 163 -3.71 4.23 -8.85
C ASP A 163 -4.57 5.17 -7.98
N PHE A 164 -5.86 4.87 -7.79
CA PHE A 164 -6.72 5.57 -6.83
C PHE A 164 -6.16 5.48 -5.41
N SER A 165 -5.77 4.29 -4.93
CA SER A 165 -5.19 4.15 -3.60
C SER A 165 -3.82 4.85 -3.47
N SER A 166 -2.96 4.77 -4.49
CA SER A 166 -1.71 5.55 -4.50
C SER A 166 -1.97 7.06 -4.37
N ALA A 167 -2.98 7.58 -5.07
CA ALA A 167 -3.35 8.99 -5.03
C ALA A 167 -3.95 9.43 -3.69
N ILE A 168 -4.74 8.58 -3.03
CA ILE A 168 -5.26 8.85 -1.68
C ILE A 168 -4.12 8.95 -0.67
N VAL A 169 -3.16 8.01 -0.68
CA VAL A 169 -1.98 8.09 0.22
C VAL A 169 -1.20 9.38 -0.05
N GLU A 170 -0.88 9.73 -1.30
CA GLU A 170 -0.17 10.97 -1.61
C GLU A 170 -0.90 12.24 -1.13
N ALA A 171 -2.22 12.30 -1.31
CA ALA A 171 -3.02 13.44 -0.87
C ALA A 171 -3.17 13.51 0.67
N MET A 172 -3.22 12.37 1.37
CA MET A 172 -3.12 12.32 2.83
C MET A 172 -1.75 12.83 3.29
N LEU A 173 -0.65 12.33 2.72
CA LEU A 173 0.72 12.76 3.06
C LEU A 173 0.95 14.25 2.82
N TYR A 174 0.42 14.79 1.72
CA TYR A 174 0.47 16.24 1.43
C TYR A 174 -0.26 17.04 2.51
N SER A 175 -1.51 16.67 2.81
CA SER A 175 -2.38 17.39 3.76
C SER A 175 -1.81 17.35 5.18
N LEU A 176 -1.28 16.19 5.59
CA LEU A 176 -0.68 15.96 6.91
C LEU A 176 0.67 16.67 7.13
N ASN A 177 1.30 17.25 6.10
CA ASN A 177 2.62 17.89 6.19
C ASN A 177 2.58 19.44 6.39
N CYS A 178 1.46 20.11 6.14
CA CYS A 178 1.43 21.59 6.05
C CYS A 178 1.47 22.40 7.37
N PHE A 179 1.54 21.77 8.55
CA PHE A 179 0.99 22.40 9.78
C PHE A 179 1.87 22.27 11.04
N THR A 180 2.84 23.19 11.29
CA THR A 180 3.79 23.03 12.44
C THR A 180 4.37 24.30 13.12
N ARG A 181 4.46 24.32 14.47
CA ARG A 181 5.61 24.90 15.25
C ARG A 181 5.67 24.55 16.77
N HIS A 182 6.82 23.96 17.20
CA HIS A 182 7.45 23.88 18.56
C HIS A 182 6.79 23.28 19.84
N ARG A 183 7.56 22.36 20.48
CA ARG A 183 7.84 22.12 21.95
C ARG A 183 6.71 21.80 22.98
N GLU A 184 6.93 21.11 24.12
CA GLU A 184 7.83 19.96 24.49
C GLU A 184 7.37 19.27 25.82
N ASP A 185 8.07 18.20 26.27
CA ASP A 185 8.03 17.49 27.60
C ASP A 185 6.83 16.51 27.91
N ASP A 186 6.78 15.58 28.90
CA ASP A 186 7.69 14.55 29.56
C ASP A 186 6.91 13.84 30.76
N MET A 187 7.01 12.60 31.32
CA MET A 187 7.52 11.21 31.04
C MET A 187 6.90 10.15 32.05
N GLY A 188 7.04 8.81 31.86
CA GLY A 188 6.86 7.77 32.93
C GLY A 188 6.42 6.32 32.52
N ASN A 189 6.84 5.22 33.21
CA ASN A 189 6.76 3.80 32.70
C ASN A 189 6.79 2.60 33.74
N THR A 190 6.52 1.34 33.27
CA THR A 190 6.90 -0.07 33.70
C THR A 190 5.87 -0.97 34.45
N GLY A 191 5.80 -2.33 34.32
CA GLY A 191 6.29 -3.32 33.30
C GLY A 191 6.88 -4.69 33.81
N GLY A 192 6.46 -5.89 33.31
CA GLY A 192 7.33 -7.12 33.34
C GLY A 192 6.81 -8.62 33.38
N LYS A 193 7.62 -9.52 32.76
CA LYS A 193 8.00 -10.96 33.07
C LYS A 193 7.22 -12.22 32.58
N LYS A 194 7.94 -13.38 32.50
CA LYS A 194 7.68 -14.65 31.73
C LYS A 194 8.34 -15.94 32.35
N LYS A 195 7.99 -17.19 31.94
CA LYS A 195 8.85 -18.44 32.01
C LYS A 195 8.27 -19.75 31.36
N GLY A 196 9.10 -20.66 30.79
CA GLY A 196 8.82 -22.14 30.65
C GLY A 196 9.60 -22.90 29.53
N ASP A 197 10.12 -24.13 29.77
CA ASP A 197 10.87 -24.99 28.78
C ASP A 197 10.99 -26.50 29.19
N VAL A 198 11.52 -27.41 28.31
CA VAL A 198 11.43 -28.90 28.34
C VAL A 198 12.81 -29.64 28.18
N SER A 199 12.85 -30.99 28.31
CA SER A 199 14.06 -31.82 28.54
C SER A 199 14.75 -32.45 27.31
N TYR A 200 16.03 -32.83 27.45
CA TYR A 200 17.03 -33.03 26.38
C TYR A 200 17.50 -34.49 26.12
N ALA A 201 16.98 -35.49 26.86
CA ALA A 201 17.61 -36.83 26.89
C ALA A 201 17.10 -37.86 25.84
N SER A 202 16.01 -37.56 25.13
CA SER A 202 15.22 -38.60 24.43
C SER A 202 15.65 -38.92 23.00
N PHE A 203 16.34 -38.02 22.30
CA PHE A 203 16.39 -38.01 20.82
C PHE A 203 17.62 -38.71 20.19
N MET A 204 18.59 -39.17 20.99
CA MET A 204 19.89 -39.68 20.49
C MET A 204 19.83 -41.11 19.92
N SER A 205 18.65 -41.75 19.92
CA SER A 205 18.49 -43.19 19.61
C SER A 205 17.56 -43.47 18.42
N ASP A 206 16.97 -42.44 17.83
CA ASP A 206 15.81 -42.58 16.92
C ASP A 206 16.19 -42.64 15.44
N LYS A 207 15.26 -43.15 14.62
CA LYS A 207 15.42 -43.27 13.15
C LYS A 207 15.74 -41.90 12.54
N ALA A 208 16.81 -41.83 11.76
CA ALA A 208 17.15 -40.67 10.94
C ALA A 208 16.19 -40.50 9.74
N PHE A 209 15.92 -39.26 9.35
CA PHE A 209 15.09 -38.90 8.20
C PHE A 209 15.85 -37.95 7.27
N GLU A 210 15.74 -38.16 5.96
CA GLU A 210 16.45 -37.37 4.94
C GLU A 210 15.55 -36.28 4.32
N PHE A 211 16.10 -35.08 4.16
CA PHE A 211 15.48 -33.95 3.50
C PHE A 211 16.31 -33.56 2.28
N LEU A 212 15.71 -33.62 1.10
CA LEU A 212 16.31 -33.25 -0.18
C LEU A 212 15.85 -31.83 -0.53
N VAL A 213 16.67 -30.84 -0.20
CA VAL A 213 16.27 -29.42 -0.08
C VAL A 213 16.67 -28.60 -1.30
N GLY A 214 15.76 -27.72 -1.73
CA GLY A 214 15.95 -26.79 -2.85
C GLY A 214 15.97 -27.46 -4.23
N PRO A 215 16.17 -26.69 -5.31
CA PRO A 215 16.17 -27.21 -6.68
C PRO A 215 17.33 -28.18 -6.96
N GLU A 216 18.44 -28.06 -6.24
CA GLU A 216 19.58 -29.01 -6.29
C GLU A 216 19.34 -30.30 -5.48
N LYS A 217 18.22 -30.40 -4.74
CA LYS A 217 17.83 -31.56 -3.93
C LYS A 217 18.92 -31.98 -2.94
N LYS A 218 19.54 -30.99 -2.30
CA LYS A 218 20.70 -31.17 -1.43
C LYS A 218 20.31 -31.95 -0.17
N PRO A 219 20.97 -33.08 0.15
CA PRO A 219 20.60 -33.93 1.28
C PRO A 219 21.01 -33.34 2.63
N PHE A 220 20.08 -33.41 3.58
CA PHE A 220 20.26 -33.13 5.00
C PHE A 220 19.60 -34.22 5.83
N ILE A 221 20.12 -34.50 7.03
CA ILE A 221 19.61 -35.58 7.89
C ILE A 221 19.23 -35.02 9.27
N ILE A 222 18.02 -35.32 9.74
CA ILE A 222 17.50 -34.93 11.06
C ILE A 222 16.85 -36.16 11.73
N HIS A 223 16.89 -36.26 13.06
CA HIS A 223 16.19 -37.32 13.79
C HIS A 223 14.67 -37.17 13.65
N SER A 224 13.98 -38.26 13.28
CA SER A 224 12.52 -38.26 13.04
C SER A 224 11.72 -37.79 14.26
N GLU A 225 12.19 -38.10 15.47
CA GLU A 225 11.51 -37.74 16.72
C GLU A 225 11.51 -36.22 16.96
N LEU A 226 12.63 -35.54 16.67
CA LEU A 226 12.71 -34.09 16.77
C LEU A 226 11.77 -33.42 15.77
N VAL A 227 11.73 -33.89 14.54
CA VAL A 227 10.81 -33.39 13.50
C VAL A 227 9.35 -33.62 13.88
N ALA A 228 8.99 -34.81 14.34
CA ALA A 228 7.64 -35.11 14.80
C ALA A 228 7.20 -34.21 15.98
N SER A 229 8.12 -33.90 16.90
CA SER A 229 7.86 -33.02 18.05
C SER A 229 7.63 -31.53 17.71
N LEU A 230 7.69 -31.14 16.44
CA LEU A 230 7.43 -29.77 15.98
C LEU A 230 5.97 -29.53 15.61
N SER A 231 5.30 -30.49 14.96
CA SER A 231 3.86 -30.39 14.66
C SER A 231 3.21 -31.74 14.28
N PRO A 232 1.87 -31.86 14.41
CA PRO A 232 1.12 -33.02 13.89
C PRO A 232 1.12 -33.15 12.36
N VAL A 233 1.62 -32.16 11.61
CA VAL A 233 1.86 -32.27 10.17
C VAL A 233 3.18 -32.99 9.93
N LEU A 234 4.25 -32.55 10.61
CA LEU A 234 5.58 -33.15 10.51
C LEU A 234 5.66 -34.55 11.12
N GLU A 235 4.90 -34.84 12.19
CA GLU A 235 4.77 -36.21 12.70
C GLU A 235 4.23 -37.18 11.64
N ARG A 236 3.16 -36.80 10.93
CA ARG A 236 2.60 -37.62 9.85
C ARG A 236 3.55 -37.74 8.65
N LEU A 237 4.39 -36.73 8.40
CA LEU A 237 5.41 -36.75 7.35
C LEU A 237 6.52 -37.77 7.62
N VAL A 238 7.00 -37.89 8.87
CA VAL A 238 8.18 -38.72 9.20
C VAL A 238 7.87 -40.05 9.91
N LYS A 239 6.68 -40.20 10.50
CA LYS A 239 6.21 -41.43 11.19
C LYS A 239 4.90 -42.01 10.63
N GLY A 240 4.19 -41.30 9.74
CA GLY A 240 2.87 -41.70 9.26
C GLY A 240 2.90 -42.79 8.18
N GLU A 241 1.76 -43.00 7.53
CA GLU A 241 1.60 -43.97 6.43
C GLU A 241 1.97 -43.39 5.06
N LEU A 242 2.40 -42.12 5.00
CA LEU A 242 2.80 -41.42 3.77
C LEU A 242 4.03 -42.07 3.11
N LYS A 243 4.18 -41.88 1.79
CA LYS A 243 5.28 -42.44 0.99
C LYS A 243 6.65 -42.03 1.54
N GLU A 244 6.74 -40.76 1.94
CA GLU A 244 7.89 -40.10 2.54
C GLU A 244 8.32 -40.79 3.85
N ALA A 245 7.36 -41.16 4.71
CA ALA A 245 7.61 -41.88 5.96
C ALA A 245 8.12 -43.32 5.73
N GLN A 246 7.57 -43.99 4.71
CA GLN A 246 7.98 -45.34 4.30
C GLN A 246 9.40 -45.35 3.69
N GLU A 247 9.68 -44.42 2.76
CA GLU A 247 10.99 -44.27 2.12
C GLU A 247 12.04 -43.67 3.07
N GLY A 248 11.62 -42.92 4.11
CA GLY A 248 12.51 -42.26 5.06
C GLY A 248 13.10 -40.94 4.56
N SER A 249 12.53 -40.37 3.50
CA SER A 249 13.01 -39.15 2.85
C SER A 249 11.87 -38.27 2.31
N VAL A 250 12.07 -36.95 2.24
CA VAL A 250 11.16 -36.00 1.58
C VAL A 250 11.94 -35.05 0.66
N VAL A 251 11.31 -34.59 -0.42
CA VAL A 251 11.85 -33.53 -1.29
C VAL A 251 11.16 -32.20 -0.99
N TRP A 252 11.93 -31.19 -0.61
CA TRP A 252 11.47 -29.82 -0.32
C TRP A 252 12.08 -28.84 -1.33
N GLU A 253 11.65 -28.92 -2.58
CA GLU A 253 12.17 -28.08 -3.69
C GLU A 253 11.91 -26.58 -3.47
N HIS A 254 10.81 -26.26 -2.77
CA HIS A 254 10.37 -24.90 -2.45
C HIS A 254 11.09 -24.26 -1.26
N VAL A 255 11.87 -25.02 -0.47
CA VAL A 255 12.59 -24.52 0.70
C VAL A 255 14.05 -24.31 0.32
N ASP A 256 14.55 -23.10 0.53
CA ASP A 256 15.97 -22.82 0.33
C ASP A 256 16.85 -23.41 1.45
N VAL A 257 18.12 -23.62 1.15
CA VAL A 257 19.10 -24.25 2.06
C VAL A 257 19.32 -23.44 3.34
N GLN A 258 19.23 -22.11 3.30
CA GLN A 258 19.44 -21.23 4.46
C GLN A 258 18.22 -21.23 5.40
N THR A 259 17.01 -21.21 4.86
CA THR A 259 15.78 -21.40 5.64
C THR A 259 15.73 -22.80 6.26
N PHE A 260 16.11 -23.86 5.51
CA PHE A 260 16.17 -25.20 6.09
C PHE A 260 17.22 -25.33 7.21
N ILE A 261 18.39 -24.70 7.08
CA ILE A 261 19.40 -24.69 8.15
C ILE A 261 18.83 -24.06 9.44
N ARG A 262 18.12 -22.92 9.35
CA ARG A 262 17.49 -22.27 10.51
C ARG A 262 16.38 -23.13 11.12
N PHE A 263 15.53 -23.76 10.29
CA PHE A 263 14.55 -24.76 10.73
C PHE A 263 15.21 -25.92 11.49
N SER A 264 16.35 -26.44 10.99
CA SER A 264 17.07 -27.53 11.66
C SER A 264 17.66 -27.08 13.01
N GLN A 265 18.25 -25.87 13.10
CA GLN A 265 18.71 -25.30 14.37
C GLN A 265 17.55 -25.21 15.38
N TYR A 266 16.37 -24.77 14.92
CA TYR A 266 15.17 -24.69 15.75
C TYR A 266 14.70 -26.07 16.25
N ALA A 267 14.76 -27.12 15.41
CA ALA A 267 14.43 -28.48 15.80
C ALA A 267 15.30 -28.99 16.97
N TYR A 268 16.60 -28.68 16.97
CA TYR A 268 17.54 -29.11 18.02
C TYR A 268 17.61 -28.19 19.25
N THR A 269 17.31 -26.90 19.12
CA THR A 269 17.61 -25.90 20.16
C THR A 269 16.44 -25.00 20.57
N ARG A 270 15.29 -25.10 19.89
CA ARG A 270 14.10 -24.22 20.03
C ARG A 270 14.39 -22.72 19.84
N THR A 271 15.52 -22.42 19.20
CA THR A 271 15.94 -21.10 18.70
C THR A 271 16.74 -21.28 17.40
N TYR A 272 17.16 -20.22 16.75
CA TYR A 272 18.10 -20.28 15.63
C TYR A 272 19.02 -19.07 15.63
N GLU A 273 20.20 -19.21 15.01
CA GLU A 273 21.19 -18.13 14.96
C GLU A 273 21.10 -17.39 13.62
N TYR A 274 21.25 -16.06 13.65
CA TYR A 274 21.41 -15.23 12.45
C TYR A 274 22.82 -14.59 12.43
N PRO A 275 23.59 -14.65 11.33
CA PRO A 275 25.00 -14.23 11.33
C PRO A 275 25.30 -12.81 11.85
N ALA A 276 24.41 -11.84 11.61
CA ALA A 276 24.57 -10.45 12.04
C ALA A 276 24.08 -10.14 13.48
N PHE A 277 23.35 -11.06 14.10
CA PHE A 277 22.59 -10.82 15.34
C PHE A 277 22.74 -11.98 16.31
N ARG A 278 23.46 -11.76 17.42
CA ARG A 278 23.78 -12.82 18.39
C ARG A 278 22.97 -12.70 19.69
N PRO A 279 22.56 -13.83 20.33
CA PRO A 279 21.95 -13.82 21.65
C PRO A 279 22.85 -13.16 22.71
N ARG A 280 22.36 -12.11 23.38
CA ARG A 280 23.10 -11.40 24.43
C ARG A 280 23.25 -12.27 25.68
N SER A 281 24.49 -12.57 26.05
CA SER A 281 24.86 -13.55 27.08
C SER A 281 24.78 -13.07 28.55
N GLN A 282 24.30 -11.85 28.81
CA GLN A 282 23.97 -11.39 30.17
C GLN A 282 22.75 -10.44 30.17
N PRO A 283 21.87 -10.53 31.19
CA PRO A 283 20.92 -9.46 31.47
C PRO A 283 21.68 -8.27 32.04
N LYS A 284 21.74 -7.17 31.27
CA LYS A 284 21.98 -5.85 31.89
C LYS A 284 20.84 -5.56 32.87
N ALA A 285 21.09 -4.65 33.82
CA ALA A 285 19.99 -4.00 34.54
C ALA A 285 18.99 -3.43 33.53
N SER A 286 17.71 -3.33 33.95
CA SER A 286 16.57 -2.76 33.20
C SER A 286 16.99 -1.63 32.25
N LEU A 287 16.43 -1.60 31.02
CA LEU A 287 16.79 -0.65 29.95
C LEU A 287 16.88 0.81 30.43
N GLY A 288 18.05 1.17 30.94
CA GLY A 288 18.49 2.52 31.15
C GLY A 288 18.96 3.04 29.80
N ASP A 289 18.00 3.56 29.05
CA ASP A 289 18.20 4.65 28.11
C ASP A 289 19.44 4.50 27.18
N ARG A 290 19.37 3.54 26.26
CA ARG A 290 20.04 3.70 24.95
C ARG A 290 19.16 4.63 24.12
N THR A 291 19.14 5.93 24.44
CA THR A 291 18.51 6.92 23.58
C THR A 291 19.20 6.86 22.23
N ILE A 292 18.41 6.58 21.19
CA ILE A 292 18.80 6.88 19.81
C ILE A 292 19.15 8.38 19.80
N VAL A 293 20.26 8.75 19.16
CA VAL A 293 20.58 10.16 18.94
C VAL A 293 19.68 10.68 17.81
N GLU A 294 18.37 10.75 18.07
CA GLU A 294 17.41 11.42 17.19
C GLU A 294 17.72 12.91 17.23
N SER A 295 18.49 13.36 16.24
CA SER A 295 18.77 14.76 15.92
C SER A 295 17.51 15.46 15.39
N ARG A 296 16.45 15.50 16.20
CA ARG A 296 15.14 16.03 15.82
C ARG A 296 14.93 17.45 16.31
N SER A 297 15.18 18.39 15.39
CA SER A 297 14.29 19.55 15.28
C SER A 297 12.84 19.05 15.20
N ARG A 298 11.95 19.52 16.09
CA ARG A 298 10.52 19.19 16.01
C ARG A 298 9.64 20.42 15.93
N SER A 299 8.67 20.23 15.06
CA SER A 299 7.59 21.12 14.68
C SER A 299 6.41 20.14 14.58
N LYS A 300 5.48 20.16 15.55
CA LYS A 300 4.52 19.05 15.74
C LYS A 300 3.41 19.08 14.66
N THR A 301 3.53 18.22 13.65
CA THR A 301 2.50 17.99 12.61
C THR A 301 1.58 16.84 13.00
N ALA A 302 0.38 16.79 12.41
CA ALA A 302 -0.47 15.58 12.44
C ALA A 302 0.29 14.33 11.96
N MET A 303 1.13 14.46 10.91
CA MET A 303 2.02 13.40 10.46
C MET A 303 2.94 12.86 11.56
N HIS A 304 3.51 13.74 12.38
CA HIS A 304 4.37 13.30 13.48
C HIS A 304 3.59 12.49 14.53
N HIS A 305 2.35 12.87 14.80
CA HIS A 305 1.48 12.12 15.70
C HIS A 305 1.09 10.75 15.12
N LEU A 306 0.74 10.66 13.83
CA LEU A 306 0.52 9.39 13.14
C LEU A 306 1.75 8.48 13.21
N ARG A 307 2.94 9.02 12.89
CA ARG A 307 4.20 8.26 12.92
C ARG A 307 4.60 7.79 14.32
N THR A 308 4.40 8.62 15.36
CA THR A 308 4.65 8.21 16.75
C THR A 308 3.62 7.17 17.20
N TRP A 309 2.32 7.39 16.97
CA TRP A 309 1.30 6.42 17.37
C TRP A 309 1.49 5.05 16.70
N ALA A 310 1.73 5.02 15.39
CA ALA A 310 1.97 3.77 14.66
C ALA A 310 3.22 3.06 15.19
N LYS A 311 4.34 3.79 15.40
CA LYS A 311 5.58 3.22 15.95
C LYS A 311 5.39 2.70 17.37
N ASP A 312 4.67 3.42 18.22
CA ASP A 312 4.42 3.03 19.60
C ASP A 312 3.48 1.81 19.65
N SER A 313 2.46 1.75 18.78
CA SER A 313 1.57 0.60 18.61
C SER A 313 2.34 -0.66 18.16
N PHE A 314 3.21 -0.54 17.16
CA PHE A 314 4.11 -1.60 16.70
C PHE A 314 5.03 -2.07 17.85
N VAL A 315 5.67 -1.15 18.57
CA VAL A 315 6.49 -1.48 19.76
C VAL A 315 5.69 -2.15 20.89
N ASP A 316 4.42 -1.80 21.08
CA ASP A 316 3.53 -2.44 22.06
C ASP A 316 3.07 -3.83 21.60
N GLN A 317 2.88 -4.07 20.29
CA GLN A 317 2.65 -5.42 19.77
C GLN A 317 3.79 -6.36 20.15
N LEU A 318 5.05 -5.93 20.00
CA LEU A 318 6.22 -6.70 20.44
C LEU A 318 6.13 -7.06 21.92
N SER A 319 5.67 -6.14 22.77
CA SER A 319 5.44 -6.39 24.19
C SER A 319 4.36 -7.48 24.40
N SER A 320 3.31 -7.52 23.59
CA SER A 320 2.27 -8.56 23.63
C SER A 320 2.78 -9.96 23.19
N PHE A 321 3.57 -10.02 22.11
CA PHE A 321 4.29 -11.24 21.69
C PHE A 321 5.32 -11.68 22.74
N SER A 322 5.80 -10.76 23.58
CA SER A 322 6.87 -10.99 24.56
C SER A 322 6.47 -11.82 25.80
N ASN A 323 5.47 -12.70 25.73
CA ASN A 323 5.15 -13.61 26.84
C ASN A 323 6.06 -14.86 26.94
N GLN A 324 6.91 -15.16 25.94
CA GLN A 324 7.91 -16.24 25.98
C GLN A 324 9.37 -15.72 25.92
N THR A 325 10.33 -16.38 26.57
CA THR A 325 11.65 -15.79 26.93
C THR A 325 12.61 -15.64 25.75
N TYR A 326 12.44 -14.55 25.00
CA TYR A 326 13.35 -14.13 23.95
C TYR A 326 14.69 -13.63 24.48
N MET A 327 15.77 -14.05 23.81
CA MET A 327 17.10 -13.47 23.95
C MET A 327 17.11 -12.13 23.20
N VAL A 328 17.53 -11.06 23.88
CA VAL A 328 17.84 -9.79 23.20
C VAL A 328 19.00 -10.06 22.24
N MET A 329 18.80 -9.84 20.95
CA MET A 329 19.86 -9.89 19.96
C MET A 329 20.73 -8.62 20.03
N GLU A 330 22.03 -8.72 19.78
CA GLU A 330 22.91 -7.55 19.66
C GLU A 330 23.59 -7.57 18.27
N ARG A 331 23.45 -6.48 17.49
CA ARG A 331 24.02 -6.30 16.15
C ARG A 331 25.55 -6.39 16.24
N THR A 332 26.17 -7.30 15.49
CA THR A 332 27.63 -7.32 15.33
C THR A 332 28.09 -6.20 14.37
N SER A 333 29.39 -5.90 14.35
CA SER A 333 30.02 -4.81 13.58
C SER A 333 29.52 -4.67 12.13
N PRO A 334 29.51 -3.43 11.58
CA PRO A 334 28.75 -3.10 10.37
C PRO A 334 29.08 -3.99 9.17
N LEU A 335 28.05 -4.16 8.33
CA LEU A 335 28.11 -4.88 7.06
C LEU A 335 29.24 -4.27 6.20
N ALA A 336 30.09 -5.14 5.67
CA ALA A 336 31.18 -4.69 4.81
C ALA A 336 30.64 -4.33 3.43
N ASP A 337 30.99 -3.13 2.96
CA ASP A 337 30.57 -2.56 1.68
C ASP A 337 30.63 -3.58 0.52
N GLY A 338 29.49 -3.79 -0.15
CA GLY A 338 29.40 -4.58 -1.39
C GLY A 338 28.74 -5.97 -1.32
N GLN A 339 28.06 -6.39 -0.25
CA GLN A 339 27.25 -7.63 -0.26
C GLN A 339 25.81 -7.36 -0.73
N LYS A 340 25.49 -7.79 -1.96
CA LYS A 340 24.16 -7.66 -2.60
C LYS A 340 23.06 -8.57 -2.01
N ASN A 341 23.00 -8.77 -0.69
CA ASN A 341 22.04 -9.69 -0.08
C ASN A 341 21.69 -9.33 1.37
N ASP A 342 21.85 -8.06 1.77
CA ASP A 342 21.52 -7.60 3.13
C ASP A 342 20.03 -7.76 3.45
N ALA A 343 19.15 -7.72 2.43
CA ALA A 343 17.74 -8.07 2.56
C ALA A 343 17.48 -9.47 3.15
N GLU A 344 18.43 -10.41 3.05
CA GLU A 344 18.36 -11.75 3.67
C GLU A 344 18.23 -11.69 5.20
N ILE A 345 18.64 -10.58 5.82
CA ILE A 345 18.40 -10.31 7.25
C ILE A 345 16.89 -10.28 7.53
N LEU A 346 16.07 -9.69 6.64
CA LEU A 346 14.61 -9.69 6.76
C LEU A 346 13.99 -10.95 6.14
N LEU A 347 14.37 -11.26 4.89
CA LEU A 347 13.76 -12.33 4.09
C LEU A 347 13.93 -13.71 4.73
N SER A 348 15.04 -13.99 5.41
CA SER A 348 15.23 -15.31 6.04
C SER A 348 14.30 -15.54 7.26
N HIS A 349 13.88 -14.48 7.96
CA HIS A 349 12.83 -14.58 8.98
C HIS A 349 11.44 -14.72 8.34
N ALA A 350 11.17 -14.00 7.25
CA ALA A 350 9.91 -14.09 6.51
C ALA A 350 9.69 -15.48 5.88
N ARG A 351 10.70 -16.05 5.19
CA ARG A 351 10.66 -17.42 4.65
C ARG A 351 10.49 -18.48 5.75
N LEU A 352 11.13 -18.28 6.90
CA LEU A 352 11.01 -19.21 8.02
C LEU A 352 9.65 -19.11 8.74
N TYR A 353 9.02 -17.92 8.75
CA TYR A 353 7.63 -17.75 9.17
C TYR A 353 6.67 -18.50 8.25
N VAL A 354 6.81 -18.33 6.92
CA VAL A 354 5.99 -19.05 5.93
C VAL A 354 6.16 -20.57 6.06
N LEU A 355 7.40 -21.07 6.16
CA LEU A 355 7.67 -22.49 6.40
C LEU A 355 6.99 -23.00 7.69
N ALA A 356 7.04 -22.21 8.76
CA ALA A 356 6.43 -22.56 10.04
C ALA A 356 4.90 -22.58 9.95
N ASP A 357 4.28 -21.69 9.19
CA ASP A 357 2.83 -21.68 8.91
C ASP A 357 2.41 -22.92 8.11
N CYS A 358 3.06 -23.19 6.98
CA CYS A 358 2.77 -24.35 6.12
C CYS A 358 2.83 -25.70 6.87
N TYR A 359 3.68 -25.80 7.89
CA TYR A 359 3.82 -26.99 8.73
C TYR A 359 3.16 -26.88 10.11
N GLY A 360 2.44 -25.80 10.43
CA GLY A 360 1.69 -25.63 11.69
C GLY A 360 2.55 -25.51 12.96
N ILE A 361 3.75 -24.95 12.85
CA ILE A 361 4.76 -24.82 13.92
C ILE A 361 4.60 -23.45 14.61
N ALA A 362 3.47 -23.22 15.27
CA ALA A 362 3.12 -21.91 15.86
C ALA A 362 4.21 -21.25 16.73
N PRO A 363 5.02 -21.98 17.55
CA PRO A 363 6.11 -21.35 18.30
C PRO A 363 7.27 -20.86 17.43
N LEU A 364 7.49 -21.43 16.24
CA LEU A 364 8.48 -20.95 15.26
C LEU A 364 7.95 -19.78 14.43
N MET A 365 6.64 -19.74 14.14
CA MET A 365 5.97 -18.56 13.56
C MET A 365 6.16 -17.36 14.51
N SER A 366 5.79 -17.52 15.78
CA SER A 366 5.92 -16.48 16.80
C SER A 366 7.37 -16.01 16.98
N LEU A 367 8.33 -16.93 17.07
CA LEU A 367 9.76 -16.59 17.15
C LEU A 367 10.23 -15.81 15.91
N SER A 368 9.81 -16.20 14.71
CA SER A 368 10.29 -15.59 13.46
C SER A 368 9.72 -14.19 13.24
N LEU A 369 8.43 -13.98 13.52
CA LEU A 369 7.81 -12.65 13.46
C LEU A 369 8.40 -11.72 14.53
N THR A 370 8.58 -12.21 15.76
CA THR A 370 9.24 -11.47 16.85
C THR A 370 10.67 -11.07 16.48
N THR A 371 11.43 -11.96 15.83
CA THR A 371 12.83 -11.66 15.45
C THR A 371 12.88 -10.65 14.31
N LEU A 372 12.00 -10.79 13.30
CA LEU A 372 11.84 -9.80 12.22
C LEU A 372 11.49 -8.41 12.79
N HIS A 373 10.60 -8.35 13.78
CA HIS A 373 10.22 -7.13 14.49
C HIS A 373 11.42 -6.47 15.20
N HIS A 374 12.25 -7.27 15.88
CA HIS A 374 13.46 -6.77 16.54
C HIS A 374 14.47 -6.24 15.52
N VAL A 375 14.67 -6.91 14.39
CA VAL A 375 15.57 -6.43 13.33
C VAL A 375 15.10 -5.07 12.78
N LEU A 376 13.82 -4.93 12.46
CA LEU A 376 13.24 -3.68 11.92
C LEU A 376 13.26 -2.50 12.91
N LEU A 377 13.54 -2.73 14.20
CA LEU A 377 13.71 -1.70 15.23
C LEU A 377 15.17 -1.42 15.61
N GLU A 378 16.10 -2.37 15.46
CA GLU A 378 17.51 -2.24 15.87
C GLU A 378 18.44 -1.70 14.76
N ILE A 379 17.96 -1.59 13.50
CA ILE A 379 18.73 -0.92 12.43
C ILE A 379 18.54 0.61 12.57
N PRO A 380 19.63 1.41 12.64
CA PRO A 380 19.58 2.77 13.19
C PRO A 380 19.11 3.86 12.22
N GLU A 381 19.23 3.64 10.91
CA GLU A 381 18.98 4.65 9.87
C GLU A 381 18.01 4.08 8.83
N TRP A 382 17.07 4.90 8.33
CA TRP A 382 16.02 4.42 7.42
C TRP A 382 16.58 3.96 6.07
N ASP A 383 17.58 4.67 5.53
CA ASP A 383 18.12 4.35 4.21
C ASP A 383 18.96 3.05 4.20
N ASP A 384 19.47 2.60 5.35
CA ASP A 384 19.98 1.21 5.53
C ASP A 384 18.84 0.19 5.33
N VAL A 385 17.65 0.47 5.85
CA VAL A 385 16.50 -0.47 5.92
C VAL A 385 15.67 -0.48 4.63
N ALA A 386 15.53 0.67 3.98
CA ALA A 386 14.52 0.89 2.95
C ALA A 386 14.59 -0.14 1.81
N ASP A 387 15.79 -0.38 1.26
CA ASP A 387 16.02 -1.34 0.17
C ASP A 387 15.68 -2.77 0.63
N MET A 388 16.13 -3.17 1.82
CA MET A 388 15.81 -4.46 2.43
C MET A 388 14.30 -4.64 2.63
N PHE A 389 13.60 -3.59 3.03
CA PHE A 389 12.17 -3.59 3.31
C PHE A 389 11.33 -3.57 2.02
N ILE A 390 11.82 -2.95 0.95
CA ILE A 390 11.23 -3.03 -0.40
C ILE A 390 11.36 -4.46 -0.94
N GLU A 391 12.49 -5.14 -0.73
CA GLU A 391 12.60 -6.58 -1.03
C GLU A 391 11.63 -7.44 -0.18
N LEU A 392 11.41 -7.09 1.10
CA LEU A 392 10.41 -7.76 1.94
C LEU A 392 8.97 -7.53 1.46
N LEU A 393 8.63 -6.32 1.00
CA LEU A 393 7.33 -6.01 0.38
C LEU A 393 7.11 -6.84 -0.90
N HIS A 394 8.11 -6.89 -1.79
CA HIS A 394 8.07 -7.74 -2.98
C HIS A 394 7.94 -9.22 -2.64
N TYR A 395 8.60 -9.71 -1.58
CA TYR A 395 8.42 -11.09 -1.11
C TYR A 395 6.99 -11.35 -0.60
N CYS A 396 6.44 -10.48 0.26
CA CYS A 396 5.15 -10.69 0.89
C CYS A 396 3.95 -10.60 -0.08
N TYR A 397 4.02 -9.76 -1.12
CA TYR A 397 2.94 -9.63 -2.11
C TYR A 397 3.19 -10.43 -3.40
N GLY A 398 4.44 -10.77 -3.73
CA GLY A 398 4.80 -11.61 -4.88
C GLY A 398 4.70 -13.12 -4.63
N ASN A 399 4.38 -13.56 -3.40
CA ASN A 399 4.24 -14.96 -3.02
C ASN A 399 2.97 -15.18 -2.19
N GLU A 400 2.49 -16.43 -2.10
CA GLU A 400 1.47 -16.82 -1.13
C GLU A 400 2.06 -16.73 0.29
N THR A 401 1.74 -15.65 1.00
CA THR A 401 2.17 -15.43 2.40
C THR A 401 0.97 -15.26 3.34
N PRO A 402 1.07 -15.68 4.61
CA PRO A 402 -0.04 -15.56 5.57
C PRO A 402 -0.41 -14.11 5.87
N ALA A 403 -1.71 -13.86 6.09
CA ALA A 403 -2.25 -12.53 6.37
C ALA A 403 -1.50 -11.79 7.48
N ALA A 404 -1.21 -12.44 8.62
CA ALA A 404 -0.47 -11.85 9.73
C ALA A 404 0.97 -11.40 9.39
N LEU A 405 1.58 -11.92 8.32
CA LEU A 405 2.87 -11.43 7.82
C LEU A 405 2.71 -10.22 6.90
N LYS A 406 1.61 -10.14 6.12
CA LYS A 406 1.24 -8.94 5.34
C LYS A 406 0.84 -7.78 6.27
N GLU A 407 -0.01 -8.04 7.26
CA GLU A 407 -0.45 -7.09 8.30
C GLU A 407 0.74 -6.43 8.99
N PHE A 408 1.66 -7.25 9.54
CA PHE A 408 2.91 -6.82 10.14
C PHE A 408 3.77 -5.92 9.22
N VAL A 409 3.86 -6.24 7.93
CA VAL A 409 4.62 -5.43 6.95
C VAL A 409 3.90 -4.11 6.65
N VAL A 410 2.57 -4.11 6.58
CA VAL A 410 1.77 -2.88 6.40
C VAL A 410 1.91 -1.96 7.62
N GLU A 411 1.87 -2.49 8.85
CA GLU A 411 2.08 -1.69 10.06
C GLU A 411 3.44 -0.96 10.04
N TYR A 412 4.53 -1.67 9.70
CA TYR A 412 5.84 -1.04 9.56
C TYR A 412 5.91 -0.04 8.40
N ALA A 413 5.20 -0.30 7.29
CA ALA A 413 5.07 0.65 6.19
C ALA A 413 4.36 1.94 6.65
N VAL A 414 3.29 1.84 7.45
CA VAL A 414 2.59 3.00 8.06
C VAL A 414 3.49 3.74 9.05
N CYS A 415 4.27 3.03 9.88
CA CYS A 415 5.27 3.62 10.79
C CYS A 415 6.35 4.48 10.08
N GLN A 416 6.53 4.29 8.77
CA GLN A 416 7.61 4.89 7.98
C GLN A 416 7.09 5.56 6.70
N VAL A 417 5.78 5.76 6.58
CA VAL A 417 5.09 6.10 5.31
C VAL A 417 5.67 7.35 4.64
N ASP A 418 6.02 8.38 5.41
CA ASP A 418 6.76 9.57 4.96
C ASP A 418 7.98 9.21 4.08
N ASN A 419 8.88 8.41 4.64
CA ASN A 419 10.18 8.11 4.03
C ASN A 419 10.05 7.01 2.95
N LEU A 420 8.99 6.19 3.03
CA LEU A 420 8.68 5.13 2.08
C LEU A 420 8.07 5.72 0.79
N TRP A 421 7.06 6.59 0.90
CA TRP A 421 6.38 7.22 -0.25
C TRP A 421 7.20 8.32 -0.95
N HIS A 422 8.37 8.68 -0.43
CA HIS A 422 9.35 9.49 -1.15
C HIS A 422 10.12 8.72 -2.24
N ARG A 423 10.01 7.38 -2.30
CA ARG A 423 10.72 6.54 -3.28
C ARG A 423 9.79 6.10 -4.41
N ASP A 424 10.16 6.38 -5.66
CA ASP A 424 9.33 6.07 -6.83
C ASP A 424 9.09 4.56 -7.02
N GLU A 425 10.03 3.71 -6.55
CA GLU A 425 9.88 2.25 -6.52
C GLU A 425 8.67 1.81 -5.69
N VAL A 426 8.46 2.44 -4.53
CA VAL A 426 7.30 2.20 -3.65
C VAL A 426 6.02 2.69 -4.33
N LYS A 427 6.05 3.83 -5.02
CA LYS A 427 4.88 4.34 -5.75
C LYS A 427 4.47 3.41 -6.90
N ASN A 428 5.44 2.90 -7.66
CA ASN A 428 5.21 1.93 -8.72
C ASN A 428 4.70 0.59 -8.17
N PHE A 429 5.22 0.16 -7.01
CA PHE A 429 4.73 -1.02 -6.29
C PHE A 429 3.29 -0.83 -5.79
N ALA A 430 2.98 0.32 -5.19
CA ALA A 430 1.64 0.71 -4.77
C ALA A 430 0.65 0.70 -5.95
N GLN A 431 1.00 1.36 -7.06
CA GLN A 431 0.21 1.39 -8.31
C GLN A 431 0.06 0.03 -9.01
N THR A 432 0.77 -1.02 -8.57
CA THR A 432 0.62 -2.39 -9.09
C THR A 432 -0.02 -3.35 -8.07
N HIS A 433 -0.16 -2.97 -6.80
CA HIS A 433 -0.66 -3.83 -5.72
C HIS A 433 -1.72 -3.09 -4.89
N GLY A 434 -2.95 -3.00 -5.43
CA GLY A 434 -4.07 -2.30 -4.76
C GLY A 434 -4.38 -2.82 -3.35
N GLU A 435 -4.15 -4.11 -3.07
CA GLU A 435 -4.23 -4.67 -1.70
C GLU A 435 -3.28 -3.96 -0.72
N PHE A 436 -2.03 -3.70 -1.12
CA PHE A 436 -1.03 -3.05 -0.28
C PHE A 436 -1.42 -1.60 0.00
N SER A 437 -1.77 -0.84 -1.04
CA SER A 437 -2.15 0.56 -0.89
C SER A 437 -3.46 0.73 -0.11
N SER A 438 -4.44 -0.14 -0.32
CA SER A 438 -5.66 -0.19 0.49
C SER A 438 -5.34 -0.43 1.97
N ALA A 439 -4.47 -1.38 2.29
CA ALA A 439 -4.11 -1.69 3.68
C ALA A 439 -3.30 -0.55 4.35
N VAL A 440 -2.44 0.15 3.59
CA VAL A 440 -1.74 1.36 4.09
C VAL A 440 -2.72 2.49 4.40
N ILE A 441 -3.73 2.74 3.55
CA ILE A 441 -4.78 3.73 3.84
C ILE A 441 -5.57 3.33 5.08
N GLU A 442 -5.96 2.06 5.20
CA GLU A 442 -6.70 1.53 6.35
C GLU A 442 -5.93 1.75 7.67
N GLY A 443 -4.63 1.43 7.71
CA GLY A 443 -3.76 1.72 8.85
C GLY A 443 -3.58 3.21 9.13
N MET A 444 -3.52 4.06 8.11
CA MET A 444 -3.47 5.53 8.28
C MET A 444 -4.80 6.09 8.83
N VAL A 445 -5.96 5.59 8.39
CA VAL A 445 -7.28 5.99 8.90
C VAL A 445 -7.49 5.52 10.34
N MET A 446 -7.12 4.27 10.67
CA MET A 446 -7.14 3.78 12.05
C MET A 446 -6.23 4.61 12.97
N SER A 447 -5.08 5.07 12.46
CA SER A 447 -4.20 5.99 13.20
C SER A 447 -4.85 7.36 13.47
N LEU A 448 -5.69 7.85 12.55
CA LEU A 448 -6.35 9.16 12.65
C LEU A 448 -7.57 9.12 13.60
N ASN A 449 -8.41 8.08 13.49
CA ASN A 449 -9.63 7.91 14.29
C ASN A 449 -9.36 7.80 15.81
N LEU A 450 -8.11 7.60 16.24
CA LEU A 450 -7.70 7.55 17.65
C LEU A 450 -7.25 8.91 18.22
N PHE A 451 -7.42 10.01 17.47
CA PHE A 451 -7.17 11.39 17.95
C PHE A 451 -8.44 12.17 18.31
N VAL A 452 -9.62 11.52 18.32
CA VAL A 452 -10.95 12.10 18.62
C VAL A 452 -11.51 11.56 19.93
#